data_AF-A0A382TXK9-F1
#
_entry.id   AF-A0A382TXK9-F1
#
_cell.length_a   1.000
_cell.length_b   1.000
_cell.length_c   1.000
_cell.angle_alpha   90.00
_cell.angle_beta   90.00
_cell.angle_gamma   90.00
#
_symmetry.space_group_name_H-M   'P 1'
#
loop_
_entity.id
_entity.type
_entity.pdbx_description
1 polymer ?
#
loop_
_entity_poly.entity_id
_entity_poly.type
_entity_poly.pdbx_seq_one_letter_code
_entity_poly.pdbx_strand_id
1 'polypeptide(L)' 'MSKLDFMHNLGLGDLNSGVSSGNEWLKGTGPLTESKTPVDGSVIAQIQNASLEDYEKVMAG' A
#
# COMPACT_ATOMS: atom_id res chain seq x y z
N MET A 1 -14.56 18.87 3.08
CA MET A 1 -14.39 17.54 2.49
C MET A 1 -13.37 17.65 1.37
N SER A 2 -12.26 16.91 1.45
CA SER A 2 -11.32 16.80 0.34
C SER A 2 -11.86 15.81 -0.69
N LYS A 3 -11.32 15.85 -1.91
CA LYS A 3 -11.69 14.94 -3.01
C LYS A 3 -11.47 13.45 -2.66
N LEU A 4 -10.59 13.16 -1.71
CA LEU A 4 -10.14 11.79 -1.39
C LEU A 4 -10.60 11.27 -0.02
N ASP A 5 -11.50 11.98 0.68
CA ASP A 5 -11.95 11.59 2.03
C ASP A 5 -12.52 10.16 2.09
N PHE A 6 -13.06 9.64 0.98
CA PHE A 6 -13.58 8.28 0.90
C PHE A 6 -12.52 7.19 1.13
N MET A 7 -11.23 7.50 0.94
CA MET A 7 -10.13 6.55 1.15
C MET A 7 -10.04 6.09 2.61
N HIS A 8 -10.30 6.98 3.56
CA HIS A 8 -10.30 6.63 4.99
C HIS A 8 -11.42 5.64 5.34
N ASN A 9 -12.57 5.72 4.67
CA ASN A 9 -13.66 4.76 4.84
C ASN A 9 -13.28 3.36 4.34
N LEU A 10 -12.29 3.26 3.43
CA LEU A 10 -11.73 2.01 2.94
C LEU A 10 -10.51 1.55 3.76
N GLY A 11 -10.12 2.30 4.81
CA GLY A 11 -8.94 2.01 5.61
C GLY A 11 -7.61 2.37 4.92
N LEU A 12 -7.63 3.23 3.90
CA LEU A 12 -6.44 3.67 3.17
C LEU A 12 -5.91 5.01 3.72
N GLY A 13 -4.58 5.16 3.67
CA GLY A 13 -3.87 6.39 4.00
C GLY A 13 -2.91 6.83 2.90
N ASP A 14 -2.05 7.80 3.20
CA ASP A 14 -1.06 8.33 2.24
C ASP A 14 0.01 7.29 1.90
N LEU A 15 0.39 6.45 2.86
CA LEU A 15 1.28 5.31 2.70
C LEU A 15 0.59 4.04 3.19
N ASN A 16 0.53 3.03 2.32
CA ASN A 16 -0.13 1.76 2.59
C ASN A 16 0.88 0.62 2.45
N SER A 17 0.71 -0.44 3.24
CA SER A 17 1.51 -1.66 3.02
C SER A 17 1.00 -2.39 1.78
N GLY A 18 1.93 -2.85 0.94
CA GLY A 18 1.68 -3.80 -0.14
C GLY A 18 1.81 -5.26 0.29
N VAL A 19 1.95 -5.54 1.59
CA VAL A 19 2.26 -6.89 2.11
C VAL A 19 1.22 -7.30 3.16
N SER A 20 0.52 -8.40 2.91
CA SER A 20 -0.39 -9.03 3.87
C SER A 20 -0.34 -10.55 3.75
N SER A 21 -0.45 -11.22 4.89
CA SER A 21 -0.62 -12.69 4.98
C SER A 21 -2.09 -13.12 4.97
N GLY A 22 -3.04 -12.19 4.79
CA GLY A 22 -4.47 -12.44 4.94
C GLY A 22 -4.99 -12.35 6.38
N ASN A 23 -4.12 -12.53 7.37
CA ASN A 23 -4.45 -12.33 8.79
C ASN A 23 -3.97 -10.96 9.31
N GLU A 24 -2.86 -10.46 8.77
CA GLU A 24 -2.26 -9.19 9.17
C GLU A 24 -1.64 -8.44 7.98
N TRP A 25 -1.46 -7.14 8.14
CA TRP A 25 -0.66 -6.31 7.26
C TRP A 25 0.75 -6.20 7.83
N LEU A 26 1.73 -6.62 7.05
CA LEU A 26 3.14 -6.56 7.45
C LEU A 26 3.75 -5.25 6.98
N LYS A 27 4.78 -4.75 7.66
CA LYS A 27 5.54 -3.61 7.15
C LYS A 27 6.49 -4.09 6.05
N GLY A 28 6.15 -3.82 4.80
CA GLY A 28 7.03 -4.09 3.66
C GLY A 28 8.34 -3.31 3.74
N THR A 29 9.38 -3.86 3.13
CA THR A 29 10.75 -3.33 3.07
C THR A 29 11.25 -3.17 1.64
N GLY A 30 10.40 -3.44 0.64
CA GLY A 30 10.71 -3.29 -0.78
C GLY A 30 10.71 -1.85 -1.29
N PRO A 31 10.59 -1.66 -2.62
CA PRO A 31 10.49 -0.32 -3.21
C PRO A 31 9.16 0.37 -2.90
N LEU A 32 9.14 1.71 -2.92
CA LEU A 32 7.91 2.49 -2.92
C LEU A 32 7.33 2.61 -4.34
N THR A 33 6.02 2.56 -4.47
CA THR A 33 5.30 2.82 -5.72
C THR A 33 4.20 3.85 -5.50
N GLU A 34 4.06 4.78 -6.43
CA GLU A 34 3.00 5.79 -6.42
C GLU A 34 1.81 5.31 -7.25
N SER A 35 0.62 5.30 -6.65
CA SER A 35 -0.62 5.15 -7.40
C SER A 35 -1.05 6.52 -7.90
N LYS A 36 -1.04 6.72 -9.21
CA LYS A 36 -1.37 7.99 -9.87
C LYS A 36 -2.67 7.87 -10.63
N THR A 37 -3.48 8.93 -10.60
CA THR A 37 -4.69 8.97 -11.44
C THR A 37 -4.30 9.16 -12.91
N PRO A 38 -4.95 8.45 -13.85
CA PRO A 38 -4.73 8.67 -15.28
C PRO A 38 -5.34 9.99 -15.79
N VAL A 39 -6.14 10.69 -14.97
CA VAL A 39 -6.83 11.93 -15.37
C VAL A 39 -5.86 13.12 -15.49
N ASP A 40 -4.98 13.30 -14.50
CA ASP A 40 -4.05 14.43 -14.43
C ASP A 40 -2.65 14.05 -13.90
N GLY A 41 -2.42 12.77 -13.59
CA GLY A 41 -1.15 12.28 -13.06
C GLY A 41 -0.92 12.57 -11.58
N SER A 42 -1.87 13.16 -10.85
CA SER A 42 -1.72 13.42 -9.42
C SER A 42 -1.56 12.12 -8.63
N VAL A 43 -0.75 12.14 -7.58
CA VAL A 43 -0.60 11.00 -6.67
C VAL A 43 -1.86 10.87 -5.81
N ILE A 44 -2.38 9.65 -5.74
CA ILE A 44 -3.50 9.26 -4.87
C ILE A 44 -2.94 8.78 -3.53
N ALA A 45 -1.99 7.85 -3.58
CA ALA A 45 -1.30 7.28 -2.41
C ALA A 45 0.00 6.59 -2.83
N GLN A 46 0.80 6.21 -1.83
CA GLN A 46 1.99 5.38 -1.98
C GLN A 46 1.77 3.99 -1.37
N ILE A 47 2.46 3.01 -1.96
CA ILE A 47 2.47 1.62 -1.51
C ILE A 47 3.90 1.22 -1.21
N GLN A 48 4.13 0.69 -0.02
CA GLN A 48 5.38 0.05 0.40
C GLN A 48 5.34 -1.41 -0.04
N ASN A 49 6.01 -1.76 -1.14
CA ASN A 49 5.98 -3.11 -1.71
C ASN A 49 6.77 -4.12 -0.87
N ALA A 50 6.54 -5.40 -1.16
CA ALA A 50 7.32 -6.49 -0.62
C ALA A 50 8.77 -6.46 -1.16
N SER A 51 9.73 -6.73 -0.28
CA SER A 51 11.02 -7.29 -0.68
C SER A 51 10.91 -8.81 -0.84
N LEU A 52 11.97 -9.45 -1.35
CA LEU A 52 12.03 -10.91 -1.38
C LEU A 52 11.93 -11.52 0.03
N GLU A 53 12.55 -10.87 1.03
CA GLU A 53 12.47 -11.34 2.42
C GLU A 53 11.06 -11.24 2.99
N ASP A 54 10.30 -10.19 2.62
CA ASP A 54 8.90 -10.06 3.04
C ASP A 54 8.02 -11.16 2.43
N TYR A 55 8.28 -11.54 1.18
CA TYR A 55 7.61 -12.66 0.54
C TYR A 55 7.87 -13.96 1.30
N GLU A 56 9.13 -14.27 1.63
CA GLU A 56 9.48 -15.46 2.40
C GLU A 56 8.83 -15.46 3.80
N LYS A 57 8.76 -14.30 4.47
CA LYS A 57 8.06 -14.15 5.75
C LYS A 57 6.57 -14.48 5.65
N VAL A 58 5.91 -14.01 4.59
CA VAL A 58 4.48 -14.30 4.36
C VAL A 58 4.28 -15.80 4.11
N MET A 59 5.14 -16.43 3.32
CA MET A 59 5.00 -17.84 2.93
C MET A 59 5.38 -18.83 4.03
N ALA A 60 6.16 -18.40 5.03
CA ALA A 60 6.58 -19.24 6.15
C ALA A 60 5.51 -19.38 7.27
N GLY A 61 4.50 -18.50 7.29
CA GLY A 61 3.39 -18.51 8.26
C GLY A 61 2.19 -19.29 7.76
#